data_AF-A0A5S4ZSV7-F1
#
_entry.id   AF-A0A5S4ZSV7-F1
#
_cell.length_a   1.000
_cell.length_b   1.000
_cell.length_c   1.000
_cell.angle_alpha   90.00
_cell.angle_beta   90.00
_cell.angle_gamma   90.00
#
_symmetry.space_group_name_H-M   'P 1'
#
loop_
_entity.id
_entity.type
_entity.pdbx_description
1 polymer ?
#
loop_
_entity_poly.entity_id
_entity_poly.type
_entity_poly.pdbx_seq_one_letter_code
_entity_poly.pdbx_strand_id
1 'polypeptide(L)'
;MLSDFLHCLETEVIKRDPRITGLEMVYPASGQKRLQLIVSVLHLERRELRIPVTVSLEDINEGNLPPVIGVILQTVDLSTWGLWGCKHVRESVKVTA
;
A
#
# COMPACT_ATOMS: atom_id res chain seq x y z
N MET A 1 -0.50 -22.21 -2.87
CA MET A 1 -1.39 -21.47 -3.80
C MET A 1 -1.60 -20.03 -3.35
N LEU A 2 -2.26 -19.77 -2.21
CA LEU A 2 -2.43 -18.40 -1.70
C LEU A 2 -1.12 -17.78 -1.18
N SER A 3 -0.27 -18.57 -0.52
CA SER A 3 1.07 -18.17 -0.09
C SER A 3 1.96 -17.73 -1.26
N ASP A 4 1.91 -18.48 -2.37
CA ASP A 4 2.73 -18.24 -3.55
C ASP A 4 2.24 -16.99 -4.30
N PHE A 5 0.92 -16.78 -4.32
CA PHE A 5 0.31 -15.56 -4.81
C PHE A 5 0.73 -14.35 -3.97
N LEU A 6 0.68 -14.44 -2.64
CA LEU A 6 1.10 -13.35 -1.75
C LEU A 6 2.57 -13.01 -1.94
N HIS A 7 3.44 -14.02 -2.08
CA HIS A 7 4.86 -13.80 -2.33
C HIS A 7 5.11 -13.13 -3.70
N CYS A 8 4.38 -13.56 -4.74
CA CYS A 8 4.42 -12.93 -6.06
C CYS A 8 3.95 -11.47 -6.00
N LEU A 9 2.84 -11.23 -5.32
CA LEU A 9 2.26 -9.90 -5.14
C LEU A 9 3.21 -8.98 -4.38
N GLU A 10 3.78 -9.44 -3.26
CA GLU A 10 4.79 -8.73 -2.48
C GLU A 10 6.00 -8.35 -3.35
N THR A 11 6.53 -9.30 -4.11
CA THR A 11 7.68 -9.07 -5.01
C THR A 11 7.36 -8.01 -6.06
N GLU A 12 6.17 -8.08 -6.67
CA GLU A 12 5.77 -7.14 -7.72
C GLU A 12 5.48 -5.73 -7.19
N VAL A 13 4.90 -5.59 -5.99
CA VAL A 13 4.67 -4.26 -5.40
C VAL A 13 5.99 -3.62 -4.95
N ILE A 14 6.90 -4.38 -4.34
CA ILE A 14 8.23 -3.90 -3.93
C ILE A 14 9.05 -3.44 -5.15
N LYS A 15 8.99 -4.21 -6.24
CA LYS A 15 9.66 -3.85 -7.50
C LYS A 15 9.17 -2.52 -8.08
N ARG A 16 7.89 -2.19 -7.90
CA ARG A 16 7.27 -0.96 -8.41
C ARG A 16 7.44 0.22 -7.46
N ASP A 17 7.40 -0.02 -6.16
CA ASP A 17 7.63 0.98 -5.12
C ASP A 17 8.58 0.44 -4.04
N PRO A 18 9.88 0.81 -4.11
CA PRO A 18 10.89 0.37 -3.15
C PRO A 18 10.66 0.84 -1.71
N ARG A 19 9.71 1.76 -1.49
CA ARG A 19 9.31 2.16 -0.13
C ARG A 19 8.55 1.05 0.56
N ILE A 20 7.88 0.17 -0.19
CA ILE A 20 7.18 -0.98 0.36
C ILE A 20 8.23 -1.98 0.85
N THR A 21 8.12 -2.42 2.10
CA THR A 21 9.07 -3.33 2.76
C THR A 21 8.44 -4.66 3.15
N GLY A 22 7.12 -4.79 3.09
CA GLY A 22 6.45 -6.03 3.40
C GLY A 22 4.96 -6.01 3.10
N LEU A 23 4.39 -7.20 2.94
CA LEU A 23 2.97 -7.42 2.73
C LEU A 23 2.45 -8.54 3.63
N GLU A 24 1.50 -8.22 4.49
CA GLU A 24 0.84 -9.19 5.37
C GLU A 24 -0.63 -9.31 5.01
N MET A 25 -1.17 -10.52 5.10
CA MET A 25 -2.59 -10.77 4.90
C MET A 25 -3.32 -10.87 6.23
N VAL A 26 -4.43 -10.16 6.35
CA VAL A 26 -5.36 -10.25 7.47
C VAL A 26 -6.60 -10.96 6.95
N TYR A 27 -6.81 -12.20 7.40
CA TYR A 27 -7.96 -12.99 6.99
C TYR A 27 -9.26 -12.27 7.33
N PRO A 28 -10.16 -12.06 6.36
CA PRO A 28 -11.44 -11.46 6.63
C PRO A 28 -12.31 -12.43 7.44
N ALA A 29 -13.26 -11.87 8.18
CA ALA A 29 -14.32 -12.67 8.79
C ALA A 29 -15.10 -13.43 7.70
N SER A 30 -15.51 -14.65 8.01
CA SER A 30 -16.30 -15.53 7.14
C SER A 30 -17.46 -14.75 6.48
N GLY A 31 -17.53 -14.80 5.15
CA GLY A 31 -18.61 -14.17 4.36
C GLY A 31 -18.27 -12.86 3.66
N GLN A 32 -17.07 -12.30 3.84
CA GLN A 32 -16.67 -11.09 3.12
C GLN A 32 -16.04 -11.38 1.75
N LYS A 33 -16.44 -10.60 0.73
CA LYS A 33 -15.85 -10.62 -0.62
C LYS A 33 -14.54 -9.84 -0.76
N ARG A 34 -13.97 -9.40 0.36
CA ARG A 34 -12.82 -8.51 0.42
C ARG A 34 -11.76 -9.10 1.32
N LEU A 35 -10.51 -8.97 0.92
CA LEU A 35 -9.34 -9.34 1.71
C LEU A 35 -8.71 -8.07 2.26
N GLN A 36 -8.35 -8.08 3.55
CA GLN A 36 -7.56 -7.02 4.13
C GLN A 36 -6.08 -7.41 4.10
N LEU A 37 -5.25 -6.49 3.66
CA LEU A 37 -3.81 -6.59 3.64
C LEU A 37 -3.24 -5.49 4.53
N ILE A 38 -2.10 -5.73 5.15
CA ILE A 38 -1.28 -4.70 5.79
C ILE A 38 -0.02 -4.55 4.95
N VAL A 39 0.19 -3.35 4.42
CA VAL A 39 1.38 -3.00 3.66
C VAL A 39 2.32 -2.25 4.59
N SER A 40 3.53 -2.79 4.77
CA SER A 40 4.61 -2.11 5.46
C SER A 40 5.33 -1.18 4.49
N VAL A 41 5.47 0.09 4.87
CA VAL A 41 6.10 1.12 4.05
C VAL A 41 7.13 1.88 4.86
N LEU A 42 8.35 1.96 4.35
CA LEU A 42 9.40 2.81 4.89
C LEU A 42 9.12 4.28 4.54
N HIS A 43 8.81 5.06 5.55
CA HIS A 43 8.54 6.49 5.44
C HIS A 43 9.79 7.33 5.78
N LEU A 44 9.74 8.62 5.43
CA LEU A 44 10.74 9.62 5.80
C LEU A 44 11.09 9.50 7.29
N GLU A 45 12.39 9.62 7.60
CA GLU A 45 12.99 9.41 8.93
C GLU A 45 13.12 7.95 9.39
N ARG A 46 13.10 6.99 8.45
CA ARG A 46 13.24 5.54 8.73
C ARG A 46 12.14 4.99 9.65
N ARG A 47 10.97 5.62 9.64
CA ARG A 47 9.79 5.10 10.35
C ARG A 47 9.03 4.15 9.45
N GLU A 48 8.65 3.00 9.98
CA GLU A 48 7.78 2.06 9.29
C GLU A 48 6.32 2.46 9.51
N LEU A 49 5.57 2.58 8.42
CA LEU A 49 4.12 2.78 8.41
C LEU A 49 3.45 1.47 8.03
N ARG A 50 2.41 1.09 8.79
CA ARG A 50 1.57 -0.06 8.48
C ARG A 50 0.24 0.44 7.91
N ILE A 51 0.05 0.25 6.61
CA ILE A 51 -1.09 0.80 5.87
C ILE A 51 -2.07 -0.34 5.60
N PRO A 52 -3.29 -0.30 6.16
CA PRO A 52 -4.32 -1.27 5.83
C PRO A 52 -4.84 -1.00 4.41
N VAL A 53 -4.81 -2.03 3.57
CA VAL A 53 -5.32 -2.01 2.20
C VAL A 53 -6.40 -3.06 2.07
N THR A 54 -7.53 -2.71 1.46
CA THR A 54 -8.60 -3.66 1.19
C THR A 54 -8.65 -3.95 -0.31
N VAL A 55 -8.58 -5.23 -0.66
CA VAL A 55 -8.57 -5.70 -2.04
C VAL A 55 -9.70 -6.70 -2.27
N SER A 56 -10.08 -6.92 -3.54
CA SER A 56 -11.11 -7.90 -3.88
C SER A 56 -10.60 -9.31 -3.65
N LEU A 57 -11.38 -10.15 -2.96
CA LEU A 57 -11.05 -11.57 -2.82
C LEU A 57 -11.26 -12.31 -4.15
N GLU A 58 -12.18 -11.83 -5.00
CA GLU A 58 -12.43 -12.37 -6.35
C GLU A 58 -11.18 -12.22 -7.23
N ASP A 59 -10.61 -11.01 -7.28
CA ASP A 59 -9.38 -10.76 -8.05
C ASP A 59 -8.21 -11.65 -7.59
N ILE A 60 -8.14 -11.94 -6.29
CA ILE A 60 -7.11 -12.83 -5.74
C ILE A 60 -7.36 -14.28 -6.11
N ASN A 61 -8.61 -14.75 -6.01
CA ASN A 61 -8.97 -16.11 -6.37
C ASN A 61 -8.82 -16.39 -7.87
N GLU A 62 -9.06 -15.38 -8.71
CA GLU A 62 -8.86 -15.45 -10.17
C GLU A 62 -7.40 -15.23 -10.59
N GLY A 63 -6.52 -14.83 -9.68
CA GLY A 63 -5.12 -14.55 -9.99
C GLY A 63 -4.91 -13.21 -10.73
N ASN A 64 -5.89 -12.31 -10.70
CA ASN A 64 -5.82 -10.98 -11.30
C ASN A 64 -4.92 -10.05 -10.46
N LEU A 65 -3.60 -10.19 -10.64
CA LEU A 65 -2.58 -9.37 -9.97
C LEU A 65 -2.65 -7.86 -10.30
N PRO A 66 -2.86 -7.43 -11.56
CA PRO A 66 -2.74 -6.01 -11.90
C PRO A 66 -3.71 -5.08 -11.14
N PRO A 67 -5.01 -5.42 -10.99
CA PRO A 67 -5.93 -4.64 -10.15
C PRO A 67 -5.49 -4.54 -8.70
N VAL A 68 -5.07 -5.67 -8.11
CA VAL A 68 -4.64 -5.75 -6.70
C VAL A 68 -3.40 -4.87 -6.46
N ILE A 69 -2.41 -4.94 -7.36
CA ILE A 69 -1.21 -4.10 -7.31
C ILE A 69 -1.60 -2.62 -7.42
N GLY A 70 -2.50 -2.27 -8.34
CA GLY A 70 -2.96 -0.89 -8.53
C GLY A 70 -3.56 -0.30 -7.25
N VAL A 71 -4.42 -1.05 -6.57
CA VAL A 71 -5.04 -0.63 -5.30
C VAL A 71 -3.99 -0.42 -4.21
N ILE A 72 -3.02 -1.33 -4.10
CA ILE A 72 -1.94 -1.23 -3.11
C ILE A 72 -1.13 0.05 -3.34
N LEU A 73 -0.65 0.28 -4.55
CA LEU A 73 0.19 1.44 -4.88
C LEU A 73 -0.55 2.76 -4.66
N GLN A 74 -1.81 2.85 -5.11
CA GLN A 74 -2.64 4.05 -4.90
C GLN A 74 -2.86 4.34 -3.41
N THR A 75 -3.11 3.30 -2.60
CA THR A 75 -3.33 3.48 -1.16
C THR A 75 -2.05 3.91 -0.45
N VAL A 76 -0.90 3.35 -0.83
CA VAL A 76 0.42 3.74 -0.32
C VAL A 76 0.71 5.19 -0.68
N ASP A 77 0.48 5.60 -1.92
CA ASP A 77 0.69 6.98 -2.34
C ASP A 77 -0.18 7.94 -1.54
N LEU A 78 -1.49 7.70 -1.45
CA LEU A 78 -2.40 8.56 -0.69
C LEU A 78 -2.02 8.65 0.80
N SER A 79 -1.58 7.54 1.39
CA SER A 79 -1.21 7.48 2.81
C SER A 79 0.14 8.14 3.09
N THR A 80 0.99 8.31 2.08
CA THR A 80 2.33 8.93 2.20
C THR A 80 2.40 10.35 1.65
N TRP A 81 1.42 10.78 0.85
CA TRP A 81 1.35 12.12 0.23
C TRP A 81 1.28 13.27 1.25
N GLY A 82 0.57 13.09 2.37
CA GLY A 82 0.33 14.16 3.36
C GLY A 82 1.58 14.69 4.10
N LEU A 83 2.65 13.89 4.17
CA LEU A 83 3.90 14.26 4.87
C LEU A 83 4.93 14.95 3.97
N TRP A 84 4.85 14.73 2.65
CA TRP A 84 5.70 15.40 1.66
C TRP A 84 5.14 16.77 1.26
N GLY A 85 3.82 16.89 1.12
CA GLY A 85 3.16 18.14 0.72
C GLY A 85 3.24 19.26 1.76
N CYS A 86 3.17 18.94 3.06
CA CYS A 86 3.19 19.98 4.10
C CYS A 86 4.52 20.72 4.21
N LYS A 87 5.66 20.09 3.91
CA LYS A 87 6.98 20.73 4.04
C LYS A 87 7.26 21.66 2.85
N HIS A 88 6.95 21.23 1.62
CA HIS A 88 7.12 22.06 0.43
C HIS A 88 6.11 23.21 0.33
N VAL A 89 4.86 23.02 0.75
CA VAL A 89 3.87 24.11 0.74
C VAL A 89 4.19 25.16 1.81
N ARG A 90 4.67 24.76 3.00
CA ARG A 90 5.11 25.73 4.03
C ARG A 90 6.31 26.57 3.61
N GLU A 91 7.24 26.01 2.85
CA GLU A 91 8.43 26.74 2.37
C GLU A 91 8.12 27.65 1.17
N SER A 92 7.08 27.32 0.38
CA SER A 92 6.68 28.07 -0.82
C SER A 92 5.75 29.26 -0.53
N VAL A 93 5.11 29.31 0.65
CA VAL A 93 4.26 30.44 1.05
C VAL A 93 5.06 31.36 1.97
N LYS A 94 5.96 32.16 1.39
CA LYS A 94 6.40 33.40 2.03
C LYS A 94 5.27 34.42 1.90
N VAL A 95 4.48 34.57 2.95
CA VAL A 95 3.62 35.75 3.10
C VAL A 95 4.53 36.95 3.34
N THR A 96 4.81 37.72 2.29
CA THR A 96 5.33 39.08 2.43
C THR A 96 4.22 39.92 3.05
N ALA A 97 4.41 40.28 4.33
CA ALA A 97 3.63 41.29 5.05
C ALA A 97 4.07 42.70 4.64
#